data_AF-A0A2S9PNW1-F1
#
_entry.id   AF-A0A2S9PNW1-F1
#
_cell.length_a   1.000
_cell.length_b   1.000
_cell.length_c   1.000
_cell.angle_alpha   90.00
_cell.angle_beta   90.00
_cell.angle_gamma   90.00
#
_symmetry.space_group_name_H-M   'P 1'
#
loop_
_entity.id
_entity.type
_entity.pdbx_description
1 polymer ?
#
loop_
_entity_poly.entity_id
_entity_poly.type
_entity_poly.pdbx_seq_one_letter_code
_entity_poly.pdbx_strand_id
1 'polypeptide(L)'
;MRRPALPVLPAGDRALRGDCANCFGLCCVALPFTASADFAADKPAGAPCGNLRSDFRCGIHDRLRGSGYTGCTVYDCFGAGQKVSGHTFGGRDWRRDPSSARRMFAVFPVVRHLQELLRHLTEALELPAARPLHAELRAKRDEVERARGGQLQRLGE
;
A
#
# COMPACT_ATOMS: atom_id res chain seq x y z
N MET A 1 20.52 19.05 24.18
CA MET A 1 20.76 19.11 22.72
C MET A 1 19.45 18.82 22.00
N ARG A 2 18.88 19.79 21.28
CA ARG A 2 17.65 19.57 20.49
C ARG A 2 18.01 18.74 19.25
N ARG A 3 17.39 17.57 19.08
CA ARG A 3 17.44 16.85 17.79
C ARG A 3 16.91 17.82 16.72
N PRO A 4 17.65 18.07 15.63
CA PRO A 4 17.08 18.84 14.53
C PRO A 4 15.84 18.10 14.03
N ALA A 5 14.76 18.84 13.82
CA ALA A 5 13.58 18.30 13.16
C ALA A 5 14.02 17.77 11.79
N LEU A 6 13.76 16.49 11.52
CA LEU A 6 13.94 15.93 10.19
C LEU A 6 13.07 16.78 9.24
N PRO A 7 13.63 17.32 8.16
CA PRO A 7 12.83 18.06 7.19
C PRO A 7 11.69 17.15 6.71
N VAL A 8 10.47 17.69 6.68
CA VAL A 8 9.36 17.04 5.98
C VAL A 8 9.79 16.98 4.52
N LEU A 9 10.14 15.78 4.06
CA LEU A 9 10.60 15.56 2.70
C LEU A 9 9.52 16.03 1.72
N PRO A 10 9.90 16.71 0.61
CA PRO A 10 8.95 17.16 -0.40
C PRO A 10 8.15 15.97 -0.94
N ALA A 11 6.95 16.27 -1.46
CA ALA A 11 6.00 15.27 -1.95
C ALA A 11 6.68 14.34 -2.97
N GLY A 12 7.14 13.19 -2.50
CA GLY A 12 7.65 12.12 -3.35
C GLY A 12 6.62 11.71 -4.38
N ASP A 13 7.08 10.97 -5.38
CA ASP A 13 6.29 10.42 -6.48
C ASP A 13 4.83 10.14 -6.09
N ARG A 14 3.87 10.81 -6.76
CA ARG A 14 2.44 10.65 -6.51
C ARG A 14 2.02 9.18 -6.63
N ALA A 15 2.73 8.38 -7.42
CA ALA A 15 2.50 6.95 -7.56
C ALA A 15 2.83 6.14 -6.30
N LEU A 16 3.62 6.70 -5.38
CA LEU A 16 4.02 6.08 -4.10
C LEU A 16 3.18 6.59 -2.91
N ARG A 17 2.14 7.39 -3.15
CA ARG A 17 1.21 7.85 -2.11
C ARG A 17 -0.08 7.04 -2.20
N GLY A 18 -0.64 6.61 -1.08
CA GLY A 18 -1.95 5.94 -1.07
C GLY A 18 -3.03 6.81 -1.72
N ASP A 19 -3.71 6.25 -2.72
CA ASP A 19 -4.90 6.86 -3.35
C ASP A 19 -6.09 5.91 -3.26
N CYS A 20 -6.81 6.00 -2.14
CA CYS A 20 -7.97 5.17 -1.86
C CYS A 20 -9.13 5.40 -2.84
N ALA A 21 -9.20 6.56 -3.51
CA ALA A 21 -10.28 6.85 -4.46
C ALA A 21 -10.14 6.07 -5.77
N ASN A 22 -8.92 5.63 -6.10
CA ASN A 22 -8.60 4.84 -7.29
C ASN A 22 -8.25 3.37 -6.95
N CYS A 23 -8.67 2.88 -5.78
CA CYS A 23 -8.37 1.54 -5.26
C CYS A 23 -9.66 0.71 -5.06
N PHE A 24 -9.55 -0.61 -5.17
CA PHE A 24 -10.63 -1.56 -4.87
C PHE A 24 -10.71 -1.92 -3.37
N GLY A 25 -10.34 -0.99 -2.48
CA GLY A 25 -10.42 -1.18 -1.03
C GLY A 25 -9.51 -2.29 -0.51
N LEU A 26 -8.36 -2.53 -1.16
CA LEU A 26 -7.52 -3.72 -0.96
C LEU A 26 -6.99 -3.86 0.47
N CYS A 27 -6.63 -2.76 1.15
CA CYS A 27 -6.27 -2.81 2.57
C CYS A 27 -7.43 -3.25 3.48
N CYS A 28 -8.68 -2.94 3.11
CA CYS A 28 -9.86 -3.29 3.89
C CYS A 28 -10.34 -4.74 3.67
N VAL A 29 -9.95 -5.39 2.56
CA VAL A 29 -10.38 -6.76 2.23
C VAL A 29 -9.24 -7.77 2.31
N ALA A 30 -8.08 -7.48 1.72
CA ALA A 30 -7.01 -8.46 1.55
C ALA A 30 -6.28 -8.76 2.86
N LEU A 31 -6.06 -7.76 3.72
CA LEU A 31 -5.25 -7.90 4.93
C LEU A 31 -6.09 -8.36 6.13
N PRO A 32 -5.58 -9.26 6.98
CA PRO A 32 -6.23 -9.57 8.25
C PRO A 32 -6.02 -8.46 9.29
N PHE A 33 -6.86 -8.45 10.31
CA PHE A 33 -6.56 -7.76 11.57
C PHE A 33 -7.21 -8.51 12.74
N THR A 34 -6.60 -8.39 13.92
CA THR A 34 -7.05 -9.03 15.17
C THR A 34 -7.52 -7.96 16.14
N ALA A 35 -8.59 -8.26 16.89
CA ALA A 35 -9.11 -7.37 17.90
C ALA A 35 -8.01 -6.96 18.90
N SER A 36 -7.79 -5.65 19.04
CA SER A 36 -6.67 -5.06 19.78
C SER A 36 -6.92 -3.58 20.04
N ALA A 37 -5.94 -2.88 20.62
CA ALA A 37 -5.99 -1.42 20.75
C ALA A 37 -6.09 -0.69 19.40
N ASP A 38 -5.66 -1.35 18.31
CA ASP A 38 -5.65 -0.77 16.97
C ASP A 38 -6.90 -1.11 16.14
N PHE A 39 -7.61 -2.19 16.49
CA PHE A 39 -8.76 -2.71 15.75
C PHE A 39 -9.86 -3.24 16.69
N ALA A 40 -11.08 -2.74 16.52
CA ALA A 40 -12.23 -3.05 17.37
C ALA A 40 -12.81 -4.47 17.16
N ALA A 41 -12.38 -5.18 16.12
CA ALA A 41 -12.93 -6.48 15.77
C ALA A 41 -11.87 -7.34 15.07
N ASP A 42 -12.07 -8.64 15.05
CA ASP A 42 -11.32 -9.56 14.21
C ASP A 42 -11.82 -9.54 12.76
N LYS A 43 -10.90 -9.79 11.83
CA LYS A 43 -11.21 -10.01 10.43
C LYS A 43 -10.16 -10.88 9.76
N PRO A 44 -10.53 -12.03 9.17
CA PRO A 44 -9.58 -12.83 8.40
C PRO A 44 -9.16 -12.11 7.11
N ALA A 45 -8.03 -12.54 6.53
CA ALA A 45 -7.59 -12.09 5.23
C ALA A 45 -8.61 -12.49 4.14
N GLY A 46 -8.83 -11.63 3.16
CA GLY A 46 -9.78 -11.85 2.06
C GLY A 46 -11.25 -11.61 2.41
N ALA A 47 -11.62 -11.49 3.69
CA ALA A 47 -12.95 -11.05 4.09
C ALA A 47 -13.04 -9.51 4.06
N PRO A 48 -14.08 -8.91 3.45
CA PRO A 48 -14.30 -7.47 3.48
C PRO A 48 -14.51 -6.98 4.92
N CYS A 49 -13.85 -5.87 5.30
CA CYS A 49 -14.19 -5.15 6.53
C CYS A 49 -15.67 -4.74 6.49
N GLY A 50 -16.38 -4.83 7.62
CA GLY A 50 -17.80 -4.43 7.72
C GLY A 50 -18.04 -2.95 7.38
N ASN A 51 -17.01 -2.12 7.43
CA ASN A 51 -17.07 -0.71 7.03
C ASN A 51 -16.76 -0.46 5.54
N LEU A 52 -16.43 -1.50 4.76
CA LEU A 52 -16.12 -1.38 3.33
C LEU A 52 -17.40 -1.32 2.50
N ARG A 53 -17.66 -0.16 1.87
CA ARG A 53 -18.84 0.08 1.05
C ARG A 53 -18.75 -0.59 -0.33
N SER A 54 -19.87 -0.61 -1.06
CA SER A 54 -19.98 -1.16 -2.42
C SER A 54 -19.10 -0.43 -3.46
N ASP A 55 -18.78 0.84 -3.21
CA ASP A 55 -17.89 1.68 -4.02
C ASP A 55 -16.41 1.59 -3.61
N PHE A 56 -16.05 0.60 -2.78
CA PHE A 56 -14.71 0.35 -2.25
C PHE A 56 -14.17 1.40 -1.27
N ARG A 57 -15.00 2.36 -0.85
CA ARG A 57 -14.62 3.35 0.16
C ARG A 57 -14.92 2.85 1.58
N CYS A 58 -14.13 3.30 2.54
CA CYS A 58 -14.42 3.08 3.95
C CYS A 58 -15.53 4.04 4.40
N GLY A 59 -16.65 3.50 4.89
CA GLY A 59 -17.82 4.28 5.34
C GLY A 59 -17.62 5.05 6.65
N ILE A 60 -16.48 4.86 7.32
CA ILE A 60 -16.15 5.49 8.61
C ILE A 60 -14.78 6.18 8.58
N HIS A 61 -14.22 6.44 7.38
CA HIS A 61 -12.83 6.92 7.23
C HIS A 61 -12.54 8.19 8.05
N ASP A 62 -13.52 9.07 8.15
CA ASP A 62 -13.49 10.34 8.89
C ASP A 62 -13.47 10.17 10.42
N ARG A 63 -13.82 9.00 10.94
CA ARG A 63 -13.97 8.71 12.38
C ARG A 63 -13.27 7.43 12.85
N LEU A 64 -12.35 6.87 12.05
CA LEU A 64 -11.64 5.61 12.34
C LEU A 64 -11.09 5.52 13.77
N ARG A 65 -10.39 6.56 14.27
CA ARG A 65 -9.82 6.55 15.63
C ARG A 65 -10.90 6.38 16.70
N GLY A 66 -11.97 7.19 16.63
CA GLY A 66 -13.07 7.15 17.60
C GLY A 66 -13.90 5.87 17.51
N SER A 67 -13.84 5.16 16.39
CA SER A 67 -14.52 3.88 16.17
C SER A 67 -13.64 2.65 16.41
N GLY A 68 -12.44 2.81 16.99
CA GLY A 68 -11.54 1.70 17.33
C GLY A 68 -10.78 1.11 16.13
N TYR A 69 -10.46 1.91 15.13
CA TYR A 69 -9.67 1.51 13.95
C TYR A 69 -8.44 2.39 13.78
N THR A 70 -7.72 2.69 14.88
CA THR A 70 -6.49 3.49 14.84
C THR A 70 -5.43 2.87 13.92
N GLY A 71 -5.36 1.54 13.83
CA GLY A 71 -4.47 0.84 12.91
C GLY A 71 -4.66 1.27 11.46
N CYS A 72 -5.90 1.50 11.01
CA CYS A 72 -6.20 1.99 9.67
C CYS A 72 -5.69 3.42 9.42
N THR A 73 -5.46 4.22 10.47
CA THR A 73 -5.03 5.62 10.34
C THR A 73 -3.51 5.79 10.25
N VAL A 74 -2.76 4.79 10.71
CA VAL A 74 -1.29 4.77 10.67
C VAL A 74 -0.76 3.88 9.55
N TYR A 75 -1.61 3.04 8.98
CA TYR A 75 -1.29 2.19 7.87
C TYR A 75 -1.16 2.99 6.56
N ASP A 76 -0.04 2.80 5.84
CA ASP A 76 0.13 3.23 4.46
C ASP A 76 0.44 2.04 3.54
N CYS A 77 -0.23 2.01 2.39
CA CYS A 77 0.03 1.04 1.33
C CYS A 77 1.06 1.54 0.30
N PHE A 78 1.57 2.76 0.46
CA PHE A 78 2.54 3.39 -0.44
C PHE A 78 2.10 3.40 -1.91
N GLY A 79 0.79 3.54 -2.12
CA GLY A 79 0.21 3.54 -3.46
C GLY A 79 0.05 2.16 -4.11
N ALA A 80 0.23 1.07 -3.36
CA ALA A 80 0.03 -0.27 -3.88
C ALA A 80 -1.42 -0.55 -4.28
N GLY A 81 -2.39 0.03 -3.56
CA GLY A 81 -3.82 -0.18 -3.82
C GLY A 81 -4.21 0.20 -5.25
N GLN A 82 -3.99 1.46 -5.63
CA GLN A 82 -4.30 1.94 -6.97
C GLN A 82 -3.42 1.30 -8.06
N LYS A 83 -2.19 0.90 -7.72
CA LYS A 83 -1.32 0.19 -8.66
C LYS A 83 -1.91 -1.17 -9.02
N VAL A 84 -2.31 -1.96 -8.02
CA VAL A 84 -2.92 -3.28 -8.23
C VAL A 84 -4.24 -3.14 -8.98
N SER A 85 -5.13 -2.25 -8.52
CA SER A 85 -6.45 -2.03 -9.11
C SER A 85 -6.38 -1.61 -10.58
N GLY A 86 -5.59 -0.57 -10.89
CA GLY A 86 -5.51 -0.01 -12.23
C GLY A 86 -4.54 -0.77 -13.14
N HIS A 87 -3.28 -0.90 -12.74
CA HIS A 87 -2.22 -1.35 -13.63
C HIS A 87 -2.08 -2.87 -13.69
N THR A 88 -2.22 -3.57 -12.55
CA THR A 88 -2.01 -5.03 -12.53
C THR A 88 -3.24 -5.80 -13.01
N PHE A 89 -4.44 -5.36 -12.63
CA PHE A 89 -5.70 -6.03 -12.97
C PHE A 89 -6.54 -5.29 -14.02
N GLY A 90 -6.05 -4.17 -14.56
CA GLY A 90 -6.67 -3.48 -15.69
C GLY A 90 -8.04 -2.89 -15.37
N GLY A 91 -8.27 -2.48 -14.11
CA GLY A 91 -9.56 -1.90 -13.70
C GLY A 91 -10.67 -2.92 -13.41
N ARG A 92 -10.41 -4.22 -13.50
CA ARG A 92 -11.37 -5.27 -13.12
C ARG A 92 -11.34 -5.49 -11.62
N ASP A 93 -12.46 -5.21 -10.95
CA ASP A 93 -12.55 -5.35 -9.50
C ASP A 93 -12.89 -6.77 -9.04
N TRP A 94 -12.48 -7.11 -7.83
CA TRP A 94 -12.64 -8.43 -7.24
C TRP A 94 -14.09 -8.82 -6.91
N ARG A 95 -15.04 -7.87 -6.91
CA ARG A 95 -16.47 -8.18 -6.72
C ARG A 95 -17.11 -8.63 -8.03
N ARG A 96 -16.74 -7.99 -9.14
CA ARG A 96 -17.24 -8.32 -10.49
C ARG A 96 -16.52 -9.51 -11.11
N ASP A 97 -15.27 -9.75 -10.73
CA ASP A 97 -14.50 -10.91 -11.14
C ASP A 97 -13.96 -11.69 -9.92
N PRO A 98 -14.80 -12.52 -9.27
CA PRO A 98 -14.41 -13.34 -8.13
C PRO A 98 -13.28 -14.33 -8.44
N SER A 99 -13.14 -14.73 -9.71
CA SER A 99 -12.06 -15.64 -10.14
C SER A 99 -10.68 -14.99 -9.96
N SER A 100 -10.61 -13.65 -10.12
CA SER A 100 -9.39 -12.88 -9.94
C SER A 100 -9.12 -12.47 -8.48
N ALA A 101 -10.15 -12.50 -7.60
CA ALA A 101 -10.09 -11.94 -6.25
C ALA A 101 -8.95 -12.53 -5.41
N ARG A 102 -8.82 -13.86 -5.41
CA ARG A 102 -7.75 -14.56 -4.66
C ARG A 102 -6.36 -14.10 -5.10
N ARG A 103 -6.15 -13.99 -6.42
CA ARG A 103 -4.88 -13.54 -6.99
C ARG A 103 -4.62 -12.07 -6.65
N MET A 104 -5.64 -11.21 -6.76
CA MET A 104 -5.54 -9.80 -6.42
C MET A 104 -5.14 -9.58 -4.96
N PHE A 105 -5.74 -10.34 -4.04
CA PHE A 105 -5.43 -10.25 -2.61
C PHE A 105 -4.03 -10.80 -2.28
N ALA A 106 -3.57 -11.83 -2.98
CA ALA A 106 -2.20 -12.36 -2.82
C ALA A 106 -1.14 -11.40 -3.38
N VAL A 107 -1.43 -10.74 -4.50
CA VAL A 107 -0.53 -9.78 -5.15
C VAL A 107 -0.37 -8.49 -4.32
N PHE A 108 -1.44 -8.03 -3.65
CA PHE A 108 -1.44 -6.75 -2.96
C PHE A 108 -0.34 -6.58 -1.90
N PRO A 109 -0.11 -7.51 -0.94
CA PRO A 109 0.98 -7.41 0.02
C PRO A 109 2.37 -7.34 -0.62
N VAL A 110 2.58 -8.09 -1.72
CA VAL A 110 3.85 -8.07 -2.46
C VAL A 110 4.08 -6.70 -3.10
N VAL A 111 3.08 -6.14 -3.78
CA VAL A 111 3.17 -4.79 -4.35
C VAL A 111 3.38 -3.74 -3.26
N ARG A 112 2.71 -3.87 -2.11
CA ARG A 112 2.90 -2.96 -0.97
C ARG A 112 4.35 -2.97 -0.49
N HIS A 113 4.97 -4.14 -0.36
CA HIS A 113 6.37 -4.22 0.04
C HIS A 113 7.32 -3.60 -1.01
N LEU A 114 7.08 -3.86 -2.30
CA LEU A 114 7.89 -3.23 -3.36
C LEU A 114 7.73 -1.71 -3.39
N GLN A 115 6.51 -1.18 -3.19
CA GLN A 115 6.26 0.25 -3.12
C GLN A 115 6.92 0.90 -1.88
N GLU A 116 6.92 0.20 -0.74
CA GLU A 116 7.64 0.63 0.47
C GLU A 116 9.16 0.70 0.22
N LEU A 117 9.74 -0.32 -0.42
CA LEU A 117 11.16 -0.30 -0.78
C LEU A 117 11.48 0.87 -1.72
N LEU A 118 10.63 1.15 -2.72
CA LEU A 118 10.79 2.32 -3.59
C LEU A 118 10.72 3.63 -2.82
N ARG A 119 9.80 3.73 -1.84
CA ARG A 119 9.71 4.89 -0.96
C ARG A 119 11.03 5.09 -0.22
N HIS A 120 11.54 4.08 0.45
CA HIS A 120 12.78 4.18 1.21
C HIS A 120 14.01 4.48 0.35
N LEU A 121 14.13 3.86 -0.82
CA LEU A 121 15.23 4.13 -1.76
C LEU A 121 15.16 5.56 -2.30
N THR A 122 13.96 6.07 -2.58
CA THR A 122 13.74 7.46 -3.00
C THR A 122 14.12 8.43 -1.88
N GLU A 123 13.70 8.16 -0.65
CA GLU A 123 14.04 8.99 0.52
C GLU A 123 15.55 8.98 0.79
N ALA A 124 16.21 7.82 0.67
CA ALA A 124 17.65 7.70 0.87
C ALA A 124 18.45 8.55 -0.13
N LEU A 125 17.99 8.65 -1.38
CA LEU A 125 18.63 9.47 -2.43
C LEU A 125 18.58 10.98 -2.15
N GLU A 126 17.66 11.43 -1.29
CA GLU A 126 17.56 12.84 -0.87
C GLU A 126 18.49 13.17 0.32
N LEU A 127 19.07 12.16 0.98
CA LEU A 127 19.94 12.37 2.14
C LEU A 127 21.36 12.75 1.69
N PRO A 128 21.88 13.93 2.08
CA PRO A 128 23.25 14.32 1.72
C PRO A 128 24.31 13.33 2.23
N ALA A 129 24.07 12.68 3.36
CA ALA A 129 24.96 11.68 3.94
C ALA A 129 25.04 10.38 3.10
N ALA A 130 24.03 10.10 2.27
CA ALA A 130 23.99 8.91 1.42
C ALA A 130 24.70 9.11 0.07
N ARG A 131 25.24 10.31 -0.22
CA ARG A 131 25.92 10.63 -1.49
C ARG A 131 26.89 9.56 -1.99
N PRO A 132 27.77 8.97 -1.16
CA PRO A 132 28.68 7.91 -1.61
C PRO A 132 27.98 6.66 -2.16
N LEU A 133 26.74 6.40 -1.74
CA LEU A 133 25.93 5.23 -2.12
C LEU A 133 24.90 5.51 -3.23
N HIS A 134 24.80 6.76 -3.72
CA HIS A 134 23.73 7.13 -4.65
C HIS A 134 23.69 6.30 -5.94
N ALA A 135 24.84 5.85 -6.45
CA ALA A 135 24.88 4.98 -7.63
C ALA A 135 24.22 3.62 -7.36
N GLU A 136 24.56 2.99 -6.24
CA GLU A 136 23.98 1.71 -5.82
C GLU A 136 22.50 1.84 -5.48
N LEU A 137 22.11 2.90 -4.76
CA LEU A 137 20.71 3.18 -4.43
C LEU A 137 19.84 3.35 -5.69
N ARG A 138 20.35 4.04 -6.72
CA ARG A 138 19.65 4.16 -8.02
C ARG A 138 19.52 2.79 -8.70
N ALA A 139 20.59 2.01 -8.75
CA ALA A 139 20.55 0.67 -9.33
C ALA A 139 19.52 -0.24 -8.64
N LYS A 140 19.45 -0.19 -7.29
CA LYS A 140 18.45 -0.93 -6.51
C LYS A 140 17.03 -0.42 -6.73
N ARG A 141 16.83 0.90 -6.83
CA ARG A 141 15.52 1.47 -7.15
C ARG A 141 15.04 0.96 -8.52
N ASP A 142 15.90 0.99 -9.53
CA ASP A 142 15.56 0.54 -10.89
C ASP A 142 15.30 -0.98 -10.94
N GLU A 143 15.98 -1.78 -10.11
CA GLU A 143 15.67 -3.21 -9.89
C GLU A 143 14.25 -3.40 -9.33
N VAL A 144 13.88 -2.68 -8.27
CA VAL A 144 12.56 -2.77 -7.64
C VAL A 144 11.46 -2.25 -8.58
N GLU A 145 11.71 -1.19 -9.36
CA GLU A 145 10.77 -0.70 -10.36
C GLU A 145 10.45 -1.75 -11.44
N ARG A 146 11.47 -2.49 -11.90
CA ARG A 146 11.29 -3.59 -12.85
C ARG A 146 10.51 -4.76 -12.25
N ALA A 147 10.83 -5.16 -11.02
CA ALA A 147 10.09 -6.22 -10.32
C ALA A 147 8.60 -5.85 -10.14
N ARG A 148 8.33 -4.58 -9.82
CA ARG A 148 6.97 -4.01 -9.71
C ARG A 148 6.22 -4.00 -11.05
N GLY A 149 6.92 -3.86 -12.18
CA GLY A 149 6.34 -3.76 -13.52
C GLY A 149 6.14 -5.10 -14.24
N GLY A 150 7.07 -6.05 -14.12
CA GLY A 150 7.17 -7.20 -15.03
C GLY A 150 7.06 -8.60 -14.40
N GLN A 151 7.01 -8.74 -13.07
CA GLN A 151 7.05 -10.07 -12.40
C GLN A 151 5.77 -10.46 -11.65
N LEU A 152 4.91 -9.51 -11.30
CA LEU A 152 3.70 -9.78 -10.52
C LEU A 152 2.60 -10.51 -11.31
N GLN A 153 2.67 -10.51 -12.64
CA GLN A 153 1.76 -11.28 -13.49
C GLN A 153 2.00 -12.80 -13.38
N ARG A 154 3.19 -13.23 -12.91
CA ARG A 154 3.58 -14.65 -12.78
C ARG A 154 3.42 -15.22 -11.37
N LEU A 155 3.14 -14.40 -10.36
CA LEU A 155 3.02 -14.82 -8.95
C LEU A 155 1.68 -15.51 -8.60
N GLY A 156 0.94 -15.99 -9.61
CA GLY A 156 -0.36 -16.61 -9.42
C GLY A 156 -0.67 -17.74 -10.37
N GLU A 157 0.34 -18.31 -11.02
CA GLU A 157 0.30 -19.61 -11.69
C GLU A 157 0.64 -20.72 -10.68
#